data_AF-A0A849S5P6-F1
#
_entry.id   AF-A0A849S5P6-F1
#
_cell.length_a   1.000
_cell.length_b   1.000
_cell.length_c   1.000
_cell.angle_alpha   90.00
_cell.angle_beta   90.00
_cell.angle_gamma   90.00
#
_symmetry.space_group_name_H-M   'P 1'
#
loop_
_entity.id
_entity.type
_entity.pdbx_description
1 polymer ?
#
loop_
_entity_poly.entity_id
_entity_poly.type
_entity_poly.pdbx_seq_one_letter_code
_entity_poly.pdbx_strand_id
1 'polypeptide(L)'
;MEKRILNKLIATAFIASLGLTVTSAMAGPDLIQQQLNRQFAESQQKLKEAEAAKGAERQKLMSEHMKMMHEAMTKMQEMKPKAGMTMQEHEDWIKEHQKLMDQVLGQMMEEHHMLMSSGGKNKH
;
A
#
# COMPACT_ATOMS: atom_id res chain seq x y z
N MET A 1 44.68 -20.73 -42.44
CA MET A 1 43.91 -19.47 -42.50
C MET A 1 42.52 -19.60 -41.85
N GLU A 2 42.19 -20.71 -41.20
CA GLU A 2 40.82 -21.02 -40.72
C GLU A 2 40.52 -20.51 -39.29
N LYS A 3 41.53 -20.53 -38.40
CA LYS A 3 41.36 -20.17 -36.98
C LYS A 3 41.06 -18.68 -36.74
N ARG A 4 41.44 -17.80 -37.68
CA ARG A 4 41.21 -16.35 -37.59
C ARG A 4 39.75 -15.96 -37.89
N ILE A 5 39.04 -16.76 -38.69
CA ILE A 5 37.65 -16.50 -39.05
C ILE A 5 36.73 -16.97 -37.92
N LEU A 6 37.04 -18.11 -37.30
CA LEU A 6 36.30 -18.64 -36.15
C LEU A 6 36.34 -17.71 -34.93
N ASN A 7 37.50 -17.10 -34.63
CA ASN A 7 37.61 -16.14 -33.53
C ASN A 7 36.86 -14.82 -33.78
N LYS A 8 36.70 -14.40 -35.05
CA LYS A 8 35.92 -13.20 -35.38
C LYS A 8 34.41 -13.44 -35.23
N LEU A 9 33.92 -14.64 -35.55
CA LEU A 9 32.52 -14.98 -35.37
C LEU A 9 32.13 -15.08 -33.89
N ILE A 10 33.01 -15.61 -33.02
CA ILE A 10 32.79 -15.64 -31.56
C ILE A 10 32.76 -14.23 -30.97
N ALA A 11 33.62 -13.33 -31.44
CA ALA A 11 33.68 -11.94 -30.96
C ALA A 11 32.47 -11.09 -31.38
N THR A 12 31.72 -11.48 -32.42
CA THR A 12 30.59 -10.69 -32.94
C THR A 12 29.25 -11.11 -32.32
N ALA A 13 29.18 -12.26 -31.64
CA ALA A 13 27.94 -12.77 -31.04
C ALA A 13 27.60 -12.14 -29.66
N PHE A 14 28.51 -11.37 -29.05
CA PHE A 14 28.30 -10.80 -27.71
C PHE A 14 27.57 -9.44 -27.69
N ILE A 15 27.34 -8.81 -28.86
CA ILE A 15 26.71 -7.48 -28.95
C ILE A 15 25.20 -7.57 -29.28
N ALA A 16 24.65 -8.78 -29.37
CA ALA A 16 23.24 -8.99 -29.73
C ALA A 16 22.32 -9.38 -28.55
N SER A 17 22.73 -9.17 -27.30
CA SER A 17 21.94 -9.55 -26.11
C SER A 17 21.37 -8.39 -25.29
N LEU A 18 21.47 -7.14 -25.76
CA LEU A 18 20.73 -6.00 -25.17
C LEU A 18 19.27 -5.91 -25.67
N GLY A 19 18.69 -7.04 -26.04
CA GLY A 19 17.29 -7.17 -26.46
C GLY A 19 16.32 -7.51 -25.33
N LEU A 20 16.74 -7.46 -24.06
CA LEU A 20 15.82 -7.49 -22.92
C LEU A 20 15.50 -6.04 -22.53
N THR A 21 14.63 -5.38 -23.29
CA THR A 21 13.76 -4.41 -22.64
C THR A 21 12.92 -5.22 -21.67
N VAL A 22 13.37 -5.26 -20.42
CA VAL A 22 12.49 -5.51 -19.28
C VAL A 22 11.43 -4.42 -19.41
N THR A 23 10.33 -4.70 -20.10
CA THR A 23 9.07 -4.08 -19.75
C THR A 23 8.87 -4.54 -18.33
N SER A 24 9.37 -3.76 -17.39
CA SER A 24 8.99 -3.83 -16.01
C SER A 24 7.50 -3.56 -16.06
N ALA A 25 6.71 -4.63 -16.21
CA ALA A 25 5.45 -4.75 -15.52
C ALA A 25 5.82 -4.28 -14.11
N MET A 26 5.34 -3.09 -13.76
CA MET A 26 5.57 -2.51 -12.45
C MET A 26 4.81 -3.44 -11.49
N ALA A 27 5.44 -4.57 -11.14
CA ALA A 27 4.91 -5.64 -10.30
C ALA A 27 4.97 -5.21 -8.83
N GLY A 28 4.38 -4.04 -8.57
CA GLY A 28 4.29 -3.41 -7.27
C GLY A 28 2.95 -2.72 -7.15
N PRO A 29 2.58 -2.30 -5.91
CA PRO A 29 1.29 -1.68 -5.66
C PRO A 29 1.11 -0.47 -6.57
N ASP A 30 -0.10 -0.29 -7.11
CA ASP A 30 -0.39 0.89 -7.90
C ASP A 30 -0.23 2.17 -7.05
N LEU A 31 -0.11 3.33 -7.70
CA LEU A 31 0.12 4.61 -7.00
C LEU A 31 -0.97 4.91 -5.95
N ILE A 32 -2.21 4.48 -6.20
CA ILE A 32 -3.33 4.69 -5.28
C ILE A 32 -3.17 3.76 -4.07
N GLN A 33 -2.80 2.49 -4.26
CA GLN A 33 -2.49 1.54 -3.18
C GLN A 33 -1.32 2.02 -2.31
N GLN A 34 -0.28 2.61 -2.91
CA GLN A 34 0.82 3.20 -2.15
C GLN A 34 0.37 4.43 -1.34
N GLN A 35 -0.45 5.29 -1.95
CA GLN A 35 -0.98 6.47 -1.27
C GLN A 35 -1.91 6.10 -0.11
N LEU A 36 -2.71 5.04 -0.26
CA LEU A 36 -3.58 4.53 0.79
C LEU A 36 -2.77 3.92 1.93
N ASN A 37 -1.75 3.11 1.63
CA ASN A 37 -0.83 2.58 2.65
C ASN A 37 -0.22 3.69 3.52
N ARG A 38 0.18 4.83 2.92
CA ARG A 38 0.70 5.99 3.66
C ARG A 38 -0.38 6.66 4.51
N GLN A 39 -1.56 6.90 3.95
CA GLN A 39 -2.69 7.46 4.70
C GLN A 39 -3.08 6.58 5.89
N PHE A 40 -3.06 5.26 5.76
CA PHE A 40 -3.32 4.34 6.87
C PHE A 40 -2.20 4.35 7.91
N ALA A 41 -0.94 4.45 7.51
CA ALA A 41 0.15 4.60 8.49
C ALA A 41 0.02 5.90 9.29
N GLU A 42 -0.32 7.00 8.62
CA GLU A 42 -0.54 8.32 9.26
C GLU A 42 -1.78 8.31 10.17
N SER A 43 -2.89 7.70 9.73
CA SER A 43 -4.08 7.56 10.57
C SER A 43 -3.80 6.70 11.79
N GLN A 44 -3.04 5.60 11.65
CA GLN A 44 -2.64 4.74 12.76
C GLN A 44 -1.88 5.54 13.82
N GLN A 45 -0.93 6.37 13.35
CA GLN A 45 -0.11 7.16 14.25
C GLN A 45 -0.98 8.12 15.06
N LYS A 46 -1.93 8.82 14.41
CA LYS A 46 -2.85 9.70 15.13
C LYS A 46 -3.74 8.96 16.13
N LEU A 47 -4.16 7.73 15.82
CA LEU A 47 -4.92 6.91 16.76
C LEU A 47 -4.10 6.59 18.01
N LYS A 48 -2.82 6.22 17.84
CA LYS A 48 -1.89 5.97 18.96
C LYS A 48 -1.59 7.22 19.78
N GLU A 49 -1.40 8.36 19.11
CA GLU A 49 -1.23 9.65 19.77
C GLU A 49 -2.49 10.04 20.56
N ALA A 50 -3.68 9.81 20.00
CA ALA A 50 -4.95 10.05 20.68
C ALA A 50 -5.13 9.14 21.90
N GLU A 51 -4.68 7.88 21.83
CA GLU A 51 -4.72 6.94 22.95
C GLU A 51 -3.92 7.48 24.15
N ALA A 52 -2.72 8.01 23.89
CA ALA A 52 -1.84 8.59 24.90
C ALA A 52 -2.26 10.00 25.36
N ALA A 53 -2.97 10.75 24.53
CA ALA A 53 -3.43 12.11 24.81
C ALA A 53 -4.68 12.15 25.71
N LYS A 54 -5.01 13.34 26.20
CA LYS A 54 -6.19 13.61 27.04
C LYS A 54 -6.92 14.89 26.57
N GLY A 55 -8.18 15.01 26.98
CA GLY A 55 -8.98 16.23 26.78
C GLY A 55 -9.10 16.66 25.31
N ALA A 56 -8.97 17.97 25.07
CA ALA A 56 -9.13 18.56 23.75
C ALA A 56 -8.15 18.03 22.69
N GLU A 57 -6.90 17.73 23.08
CA GLU A 57 -5.89 17.22 22.15
C GLU A 57 -6.25 15.81 21.66
N ARG A 58 -6.71 14.95 22.57
CA ARG A 58 -7.25 13.63 22.21
C ARG A 58 -8.41 13.74 21.22
N GLN A 59 -9.36 14.65 21.49
CA GLN A 59 -10.51 14.85 20.62
C GLN A 59 -10.11 15.32 19.23
N LYS A 60 -9.14 16.24 19.14
CA LYS A 60 -8.58 16.73 17.88
C LYS A 60 -7.92 15.59 17.09
N LEU A 61 -7.04 14.81 17.73
CA LEU A 61 -6.34 13.69 17.10
C LEU A 61 -7.32 12.61 16.61
N MET A 62 -8.35 12.29 17.40
CA MET A 62 -9.42 11.38 16.98
C MET A 62 -10.21 11.91 15.78
N SER A 63 -10.54 13.21 15.77
CA SER A 63 -11.24 13.81 14.63
C SER A 63 -10.39 13.77 13.35
N GLU A 64 -9.09 13.99 13.46
CA GLU A 64 -8.16 13.89 12.33
C GLU A 64 -8.01 12.44 11.85
N HIS A 65 -7.89 11.48 12.76
CA HIS A 65 -7.90 10.05 12.45
C HIS A 65 -9.16 9.67 11.67
N MET A 66 -10.34 10.03 12.18
CA MET A 66 -11.62 9.71 11.57
C MET A 66 -11.79 10.30 10.17
N LYS A 67 -11.34 11.54 9.98
CA LYS A 67 -11.34 12.18 8.67
C LYS A 67 -10.48 11.41 7.67
N MET A 68 -9.25 11.04 8.04
CA MET A 68 -8.37 10.26 7.17
C MET A 68 -8.92 8.87 6.87
N MET A 69 -9.51 8.20 7.86
CA MET A 69 -10.17 6.91 7.68
C MET A 69 -11.31 7.00 6.68
N HIS A 70 -12.15 8.03 6.78
CA HIS A 70 -13.25 8.24 5.85
C HIS A 70 -12.75 8.48 4.43
N GLU A 71 -11.80 9.40 4.24
CA GLU A 71 -11.23 9.71 2.92
C GLU A 71 -10.55 8.49 2.28
N ALA A 72 -9.83 7.70 3.08
CA ALA A 72 -9.13 6.52 2.61
C ALA A 72 -10.11 5.37 2.27
N MET A 73 -11.18 5.18 3.05
CA MET A 73 -12.24 4.23 2.73
C MET A 73 -12.98 4.59 1.44
N THR A 74 -13.34 5.87 1.23
CA THR A 74 -13.97 6.32 -0.01
C THR A 74 -13.09 6.02 -1.21
N LYS A 75 -11.79 6.38 -1.15
CA LYS A 75 -10.83 6.05 -2.21
C LYS A 75 -10.74 4.56 -2.46
N MET A 76 -10.71 3.74 -1.42
CA MET A 76 -10.65 2.29 -1.55
C MET A 76 -11.90 1.70 -2.21
N GLN A 77 -13.08 2.23 -1.93
CA GLN A 77 -14.33 1.81 -2.57
C GLN A 77 -14.38 2.17 -4.06
N GLU A 78 -13.76 3.29 -4.45
CA GLU A 78 -13.71 3.75 -5.84
C GLU A 78 -12.64 3.04 -6.67
N MET A 79 -11.68 2.38 -6.02
CA MET A 79 -10.62 1.66 -6.69
C MET A 79 -11.12 0.49 -7.53
N LYS A 80 -10.53 0.38 -8.72
CA LYS A 80 -10.75 -0.74 -9.64
C LYS A 80 -9.42 -1.17 -10.24
N PRO A 81 -9.26 -2.46 -10.59
CA PRO A 81 -8.11 -2.86 -11.38
C PRO A 81 -8.12 -2.10 -12.72
N LYS A 82 -6.94 -1.63 -13.14
CA LYS A 82 -6.71 -1.07 -14.48
C LYS A 82 -7.14 -2.06 -15.56
N ALA A 83 -7.76 -1.54 -16.61
CA ALA A 83 -8.10 -2.31 -17.79
C ALA A 83 -6.84 -2.86 -18.48
N GLY A 84 -6.92 -4.09 -19.00
CA GLY A 84 -5.83 -4.71 -19.75
C GLY A 84 -4.68 -5.26 -18.92
N MET A 85 -4.81 -5.33 -17.58
CA MET A 85 -3.87 -6.08 -16.74
C MET A 85 -3.80 -7.55 -17.15
N THR A 86 -2.61 -8.13 -17.06
CA THR A 86 -2.42 -9.57 -17.12
C THR A 86 -3.05 -10.26 -15.90
N MET A 87 -3.25 -11.57 -15.95
CA MET A 87 -3.80 -12.33 -14.81
C MET A 87 -2.95 -12.16 -13.55
N GLN A 88 -1.63 -12.21 -13.70
CA GLN A 88 -0.71 -12.06 -12.58
C GLN A 88 -0.78 -10.65 -11.97
N GLU A 89 -0.80 -9.59 -12.79
CA GLU A 89 -0.94 -8.23 -12.29
C GLU A 89 -2.30 -8.01 -11.59
N HIS A 90 -3.35 -8.66 -12.08
CA HIS A 90 -4.66 -8.63 -11.44
C HIS A 90 -4.66 -9.35 -10.08
N GLU A 91 -4.00 -10.50 -9.97
CA GLU A 91 -3.82 -11.21 -8.69
C GLU A 91 -3.02 -10.37 -7.69
N ASP A 92 -1.91 -9.77 -8.12
CA ASP A 92 -1.09 -8.88 -7.29
C ASP A 92 -1.89 -7.65 -6.82
N TRP A 93 -2.70 -7.08 -7.72
CA TRP A 93 -3.60 -5.97 -7.39
C TRP A 93 -4.62 -6.37 -6.32
N ILE A 94 -5.27 -7.54 -6.46
CA ILE A 94 -6.22 -8.05 -5.48
C ILE A 94 -5.54 -8.24 -4.12
N LYS A 95 -4.34 -8.82 -4.10
CA LYS A 95 -3.59 -9.07 -2.87
C LYS A 95 -3.28 -7.78 -2.11
N GLU A 96 -2.83 -6.75 -2.82
CA GLU A 96 -2.59 -5.44 -2.19
C GLU A 96 -3.88 -4.75 -1.76
N HIS A 97 -4.97 -4.89 -2.53
CA HIS A 97 -6.28 -4.37 -2.13
C HIS A 97 -6.80 -5.05 -0.84
N GLN A 98 -6.66 -6.38 -0.73
CA GLN A 98 -7.03 -7.13 0.49
C GLN A 98 -6.21 -6.68 1.70
N LYS A 99 -4.91 -6.46 1.53
CA LYS A 99 -4.06 -5.94 2.61
C LYS A 99 -4.50 -4.56 3.10
N LEU A 100 -4.91 -3.67 2.20
CA LEU A 100 -5.46 -2.38 2.57
C LEU A 100 -6.80 -2.52 3.32
N MET A 101 -7.67 -3.44 2.89
CA MET A 101 -8.91 -3.77 3.61
C MET A 101 -8.64 -4.26 5.03
N ASP A 102 -7.67 -5.16 5.21
CA ASP A 102 -7.27 -5.66 6.53
C ASP A 102 -6.75 -4.54 7.44
N GLN A 103 -6.00 -3.58 6.88
CA GLN A 103 -5.53 -2.41 7.63
C GLN A 103 -6.68 -1.52 8.11
N VAL A 104 -7.65 -1.24 7.25
CA VAL A 104 -8.84 -0.46 7.63
C VAL A 104 -9.62 -1.13 8.75
N LEU A 105 -9.90 -2.43 8.59
CA LEU A 105 -10.64 -3.20 9.58
C LEU A 105 -9.90 -3.26 10.92
N GLY A 106 -8.57 -3.45 10.88
CA GLY A 106 -7.72 -3.40 12.08
C GLY A 106 -7.83 -2.07 12.82
N GLN A 107 -7.74 -0.96 12.09
CA GLN A 107 -7.85 0.39 12.67
C GLN A 107 -9.22 0.67 13.27
N MET A 108 -10.29 0.26 12.59
CA MET A 108 -11.65 0.40 13.12
C MET A 108 -11.84 -0.39 14.41
N MET A 109 -11.28 -1.60 14.50
CA MET A 109 -11.32 -2.39 15.73
C MET A 109 -10.52 -1.75 16.87
N GLU A 110 -9.34 -1.21 16.58
CA GLU A 110 -8.50 -0.54 17.58
C GLU A 110 -9.15 0.75 18.09
N GLU A 111 -9.70 1.57 17.18
CA GLU A 111 -10.52 2.73 17.55
C GLU A 111 -11.67 2.32 18.46
N HIS A 112 -12.44 1.30 18.05
CA HIS A 112 -13.60 0.85 18.82
C HIS A 112 -13.20 0.40 20.23
N HIS A 113 -12.11 -0.37 20.35
CA HIS A 113 -11.57 -0.80 21.63
C HIS A 113 -11.13 0.39 22.50
N MET A 114 -10.44 1.36 21.90
CA MET A 114 -10.00 2.57 22.59
C MET A 114 -11.19 3.40 23.13
N LEU A 115 -12.25 3.55 22.33
CA LEU A 115 -13.47 4.25 22.75
C LEU A 115 -14.21 3.51 23.87
N MET A 116 -14.29 2.18 23.80
CA MET A 116 -14.90 1.36 24.85
C MET A 116 -14.11 1.41 26.17
N SER A 117 -12.77 1.34 26.10
CA SER A 117 -11.88 1.48 27.26
C SER A 117 -11.98 2.86 27.92
N SER A 118 -12.23 3.90 27.13
CA SER A 118 -12.38 5.27 27.62
C SER A 118 -13.77 5.53 28.25
N GLY A 119 -14.82 4.90 27.73
CA GLY A 119 -16.18 5.00 28.27
C GLY A 119 -16.38 4.27 29.61
N GLY A 120 -15.58 3.23 29.88
CA GLY A 120 -15.64 2.45 31.12
C GLY A 120 -15.03 3.12 32.36
N LYS A 121 -14.14 4.11 32.19
CA LYS A 121 -13.39 4.73 33.30
C LYS A 121 -14.12 5.87 34.03
N ASN A 122 -15.34 6.24 33.61
CA ASN A 122 -16.16 7.29 34.23
C ASN A 122 -17.27 6.76 35.16
N LYS A 123 -17.21 5.49 35.57
CA LYS A 123 -18.12 4.91 36.58
C LYS A 123 -17.34 4.35 37.77
N HIS A 124 -16.69 5.20 38.57
CA HIS A 124 -16.35 4.93 39.98
C HIS A 124 -16.12 6.24 40.72
#